data_AF-A0A4V2UGF5-F1
#
_entry.id   AF-A0A4V2UGF5-F1
#
_cell.length_a   1.000
_cell.length_b   1.000
_cell.length_c   1.000
_cell.angle_alpha   90.00
_cell.angle_beta   90.00
_cell.angle_gamma   90.00
#
_symmetry.space_group_name_H-M   'P 1'
#
loop_
_entity.id
_entity.type
_entity.pdbx_description
1 polymer ?
#
loop_
_entity_poly.entity_id
_entity_poly.type
_entity_poly.pdbx_seq_one_letter_code
_entity_poly.pdbx_strand_id
1 'polypeptide(L)' 'MGKVELDIGIDPELLAQAKRLGISVAGMSETQLRLHLQKVDPAGAEERARRWADENAGVIDELNRFVDEHGAFGAEWRRW' A
#
# COMPACT_ATOMS: atom_id res chain seq x y z
N MET A 1 -18.12 22.11 20.02
CA MET A 1 -16.93 21.28 19.72
C MET A 1 -16.99 20.88 18.27
N GLY A 2 -16.23 21.58 17.40
CA GLY A 2 -16.11 21.22 16.00
C GLY A 2 -15.37 19.89 15.90
N LYS A 3 -15.98 18.92 15.22
CA LYS A 3 -15.35 17.63 14.91
C LYS A 3 -14.10 17.96 14.11
N VAL A 4 -12.92 17.76 14.69
CA VAL A 4 -11.65 17.90 13.96
C VAL A 4 -11.72 16.87 12.85
N GLU A 5 -11.98 17.33 11.63
CA GLU A 5 -11.75 16.57 10.42
C GLU A 5 -10.24 16.38 10.37
N LEU A 6 -9.77 15.31 11.01
CA LEU A 6 -8.39 14.90 10.85
C LEU A 6 -8.24 14.65 9.35
N ASP A 7 -7.45 15.48 8.70
CA ASP A 7 -6.82 15.16 7.43
C ASP A 7 -5.79 14.06 7.76
N ILE A 8 -6.31 12.86 8.08
CA ILE A 8 -5.50 11.69 8.38
C ILE A 8 -4.88 11.34 7.04
N GLY A 9 -3.55 11.20 6.97
CA GLY A 9 -2.79 10.80 5.77
C GLY A 9 -3.12 9.39 5.25
N ILE A 10 -4.35 8.94 5.41
CA ILE A 10 -4.94 7.75 4.82
C ILE A 10 -5.06 7.99 3.32
N ASP A 11 -4.55 7.04 2.56
CA ASP A 11 -4.71 6.99 1.11
C ASP A 11 -6.18 7.26 0.69
N PRO A 12 -6.42 8.27 -0.16
CA PRO A 12 -7.77 8.65 -0.61
C PRO A 12 -8.48 7.50 -1.35
N GLU A 13 -7.74 6.59 -1.98
CA GLU A 13 -8.31 5.42 -2.63
C GLU A 13 -8.92 4.44 -1.62
N LEU A 14 -8.30 4.28 -0.44
CA LEU A 14 -8.84 3.47 0.65
C LEU A 14 -10.12 4.09 1.23
N LEU A 15 -10.15 5.41 1.38
CA LEU A 15 -11.35 6.13 1.83
C LEU A 15 -12.50 5.97 0.82
N ALA A 16 -12.21 6.09 -0.47
CA ALA A 16 -13.19 5.91 -1.53
C ALA A 16 -13.76 4.47 -1.53
N GLN A 17 -12.90 3.46 -1.37
CA GLN A 17 -13.34 2.07 -1.28
C GLN A 17 -14.19 1.82 -0.03
N ALA A 18 -13.77 2.32 1.14
CA ALA A 18 -14.53 2.20 2.38
C ALA A 18 -15.92 2.86 2.26
N LYS A 19 -15.99 4.03 1.64
CA LYS A 19 -17.26 4.74 1.37
C LYS A 19 -18.19 3.92 0.46
N ARG A 20 -17.66 3.31 -0.61
CA ARG A 20 -18.46 2.46 -1.52
C ARG A 20 -19.02 1.23 -0.80
N LEU A 21 -18.26 0.67 0.13
CA LEU A 21 -18.62 -0.52 0.89
C LEU A 21 -19.41 -0.21 2.18
N GLY A 22 -19.68 1.07 2.47
CA GLY A 22 -20.39 1.49 3.69
C GLY A 22 -19.62 1.23 5.00
N ILE A 23 -18.29 1.12 4.92
CA ILE A 23 -17.42 0.82 6.06
C ILE A 23 -17.11 2.12 6.82
N SER A 24 -17.35 2.13 8.12
CA SER A 24 -16.96 3.23 8.99
C SER A 24 -15.45 3.25 9.19
N VAL A 25 -14.81 4.38 8.86
CA VAL A 25 -13.38 4.62 9.07
C VAL A 25 -13.08 5.28 10.42
N ALA A 26 -14.11 5.64 11.19
CA ALA A 26 -13.95 6.35 12.45
C ALA A 26 -13.16 5.50 13.47
N GLY A 27 -12.06 6.05 13.97
CA GLY A 27 -11.18 5.36 14.93
C GLY A 27 -10.26 4.31 14.31
N MET A 28 -10.22 4.17 12.99
CA MET A 28 -9.27 3.30 12.30
C MET A 28 -8.01 4.07 11.87
N SER A 29 -6.85 3.46 12.06
CA SER A 29 -5.62 3.86 11.35
C SER A 29 -5.67 3.38 9.89
N GLU A 30 -4.83 3.95 9.03
CA GLU A 30 -4.72 3.54 7.63
C GLU A 30 -4.41 2.04 7.48
N THR A 31 -3.47 1.53 8.28
CA THR A 31 -3.09 0.12 8.27
C THR A 31 -4.28 -0.77 8.65
N GLN A 32 -5.05 -0.37 9.66
CA GLN A 32 -6.26 -1.09 10.05
C GLN A 32 -7.30 -1.08 8.93
N LEU A 33 -7.52 0.08 8.31
CA LEU A 33 -8.45 0.21 7.18
C LEU A 33 -8.02 -0.65 5.99
N ARG A 34 -6.74 -0.64 5.64
CA ARG A 34 -6.18 -1.45 4.54
C ARG A 34 -6.35 -2.95 4.80
N LEU A 35 -6.00 -3.42 6.00
CA LEU A 35 -6.18 -4.82 6.40
C LEU A 35 -7.66 -5.24 6.42
N HIS A 36 -8.55 -4.32 6.83
CA HIS A 36 -9.98 -4.59 6.80
C HIS A 36 -10.48 -4.70 5.37
N LEU A 37 -10.11 -3.76 4.49
CA LEU A 37 -10.47 -3.75 3.07
C LEU A 37 -9.95 -4.98 2.33
N GLN A 38 -8.74 -5.46 2.63
CA GLN A 38 -8.22 -6.72 2.09
C GLN A 38 -9.08 -7.94 2.43
N LYS A 39 -9.72 -7.94 3.60
CA LYS A 39 -10.57 -9.06 4.04
C LYS A 39 -11.97 -9.02 3.41
N VAL A 40 -12.54 -7.82 3.30
CA VAL A 40 -13.94 -7.65 2.86
C VAL A 40 -14.08 -7.43 1.34
N ASP A 41 -13.03 -6.95 0.68
CA ASP A 41 -12.96 -6.75 -0.77
C ASP A 41 -11.57 -7.15 -1.30
N PRO A 42 -11.29 -8.47 -1.35
CA PRO A 42 -10.01 -8.98 -1.83
C PRO A 42 -9.76 -8.64 -3.30
N ALA A 43 -10.81 -8.65 -4.15
CA ALA A 43 -10.68 -8.28 -5.56
C ALA A 43 -10.24 -6.82 -5.73
N GLY A 44 -10.82 -5.89 -4.96
CA GLY A 44 -10.37 -4.50 -4.96
C GLY A 44 -8.93 -4.33 -4.47
N ALA A 45 -8.49 -5.15 -3.51
CA ALA A 45 -7.10 -5.14 -3.04
C ALA A 45 -6.12 -5.70 -4.09
N GLU A 46 -6.49 -6.76 -4.79
CA GLU A 46 -5.70 -7.35 -5.89
C GLU A 46 -5.55 -6.37 -7.06
N GLU A 47 -6.63 -5.69 -7.46
CA GLU A 47 -6.58 -4.71 -8.54
C GLU A 47 -5.63 -3.54 -8.20
N ARG A 48 -5.65 -3.06 -6.96
CA ARG A 48 -4.69 -2.04 -6.51
C ARG A 48 -3.26 -2.53 -6.51
N ALA A 49 -3.03 -3.76 -6.04
CA ALA A 49 -1.70 -4.35 -6.05
C ALA A 49 -1.18 -4.50 -7.49
N ARG A 50 -2.05 -4.90 -8.42
CA ARG A 50 -1.73 -4.97 -9.85
C ARG A 50 -1.42 -3.60 -10.43
N ARG A 51 -2.27 -2.59 -10.21
CA ARG A 51 -2.03 -1.23 -10.70
C ARG A 51 -0.72 -0.66 -10.18
N TRP A 52 -0.44 -0.85 -8.88
CA TRP A 52 0.83 -0.44 -8.29
C TRP A 52 2.01 -1.14 -8.94
N ALA A 53 1.91 -2.46 -9.19
CA ALA A 53 2.97 -3.22 -9.85
C ALA A 53 3.21 -2.71 -11.28
N ASP A 54 2.15 -2.45 -12.04
CA ASP A 54 2.24 -1.93 -13.40
C ASP A 54 2.85 -0.51 -13.43
N GLU A 55 2.43 0.37 -12.52
CA GLU A 55 2.95 1.74 -12.38
C GLU A 55 4.44 1.78 -11.99
N ASN A 56 4.90 0.79 -11.21
CA ASN A 56 6.26 0.73 -10.68
C ASN A 56 7.16 -0.26 -11.44
N ALA A 57 6.64 -0.93 -12.47
CA ALA A 57 7.35 -2.00 -13.19
C ALA A 57 8.73 -1.54 -13.71
N GLY A 58 8.81 -0.34 -14.28
CA GLY A 58 10.08 0.21 -14.79
C GLY A 58 11.12 0.50 -13.69
N VAL A 59 10.67 1.01 -12.54
CA VAL A 59 11.55 1.28 -11.38
C VAL A 59 12.05 -0.03 -10.78
N ILE A 60 11.17 -1.03 -10.69
CA ILE A 60 11.52 -2.37 -10.23
C ILE A 60 12.55 -3.01 -11.17
N ASP A 61 12.36 -2.90 -12.48
CA ASP A 61 13.30 -3.43 -13.48
C ASP A 61 14.67 -2.75 -13.39
N GLU A 62 14.70 -1.42 -13.25
CA GLU A 62 15.94 -0.67 -13.07
C GLU A 62 16.67 -1.07 -11.79
N LEU A 63 15.95 -1.21 -10.68
CA LEU A 63 16.51 -1.66 -9.41
C LEU A 63 17.05 -3.09 -9.51
N ASN A 64 16.31 -4.00 -10.15
CA ASN A 64 16.76 -5.37 -10.34
C ASN A 64 18.05 -5.42 -11.17
N ARG A 65 18.11 -4.68 -12.28
CA ARG A 65 19.32 -4.57 -13.10
C ARG A 65 20.50 -4.03 -12.30
N PHE A 66 20.29 -2.99 -11.48
CA PHE A 66 21.33 -2.46 -10.60
C PHE A 66 21.84 -3.52 -9.62
N VAL A 67 20.92 -4.27 -9.01
CA VAL A 67 21.24 -5.36 -8.08
C VAL A 67 21.99 -6.50 -8.77
N ASP A 68 21.63 -6.83 -10.01
CA ASP A 68 22.33 -7.86 -10.80
C ASP A 68 23.75 -7.42 -11.17
N GLU A 69 23.96 -6.14 -11.48
CA GLU A 69 25.27 -5.60 -11.86
C GLU A 69 26.19 -5.37 -10.65
N HIS A 70 25.67 -4.84 -9.54
CA HIS A 70 26.47 -4.38 -8.41
C HIS A 70 26.33 -5.24 -7.15
N GLY A 71 25.41 -6.19 -7.15
CA GLY A 71 25.01 -6.94 -5.98
C GLY A 71 23.96 -6.19 -5.13
N ALA A 72 23.19 -6.96 -4.37
CA ALA A 72 22.22 -6.40 -3.44
C ALA A 72 22.95 -5.75 -2.25
N PHE A 73 22.48 -4.57 -1.84
CA PHE A 73 22.97 -3.92 -0.63
C PHE A 73 22.90 -4.86 0.60
N GLY A 74 23.97 -4.89 1.39
CA GLY A 74 24.08 -5.72 2.59
C GLY A 74 24.24 -7.22 2.32
N ALA A 75 24.43 -7.64 1.06
CA ALA A 75 24.80 -9.02 0.74
C ALA A 75 26.13 -9.43 1.37
N GLU A 76 27.05 -8.49 1.55
CA GLU A 76 28.31 -8.67 2.24
C GLU A 76 28.16 -8.99 3.73
N TRP A 77 27.05 -8.57 4.36
CA TRP A 77 26.76 -8.80 5.79
C TRP A 77 25.80 -9.97 6.04
N ARG A 78 25.32 -10.65 5.00
CA ARG A 78 24.38 -11.79 5.13
C ARG A 78 25.04 -13.12 5.50
N ARG A 79 26.37 -13.17 5.64
CA ARG A 79 27.13 -14.35 6.08
C ARG A 79 27.37 -14.30 7.59
N TRP A 80 26.36 -14.63 8.38
CA TRP A 80 26.48 -14.90 9.83
C TRP A 80 25.73 -16.18 10.14
#